data_AF-A0A1J5KBG5-F1
#
_entry.id   AF-A0A1J5KBG5-F1
#
_cell.length_a   1.000
_cell.length_b   1.000
_cell.length_c   1.000
_cell.angle_alpha   90.00
_cell.angle_beta   90.00
_cell.angle_gamma   90.00
#
_symmetry.space_group_name_H-M   'P 1'
#
loop_
_entity.id
_entity.type
_entity.pdbx_description
1 polymer ?
#
loop_
_entity_poly.entity_id
_entity_poly.type
_entity_poly.pdbx_seq_one_letter_code
_entity_poly.pdbx_strand_id
1 'polypeptide(L)'
;MEHTENTITEEEKIHPKELEQASNSYLMTIVSIIIGVPLPIVNIFSSGIYYLGNLKSSYFVRWHCIQAILAQTVIIPFNSVAWGWTLAIILDKKEPTLLYGIYLFAVLLFNIIEFFAVINTASRIKDGENVRWPVIANITDALCSKKEKRPYKI
;
A
#
# COMPACT_ATOMS: atom_id res chain seq x y z
N MET A 1 -39.66 -1.06 31.87
CA MET A 1 -39.34 -2.32 31.19
C MET A 1 -40.00 -2.16 29.83
N GLU A 2 -39.31 -1.98 28.72
CA GLU A 2 -38.19 -2.76 28.23
C GLU A 2 -37.48 -1.93 27.14
N HIS A 3 -36.23 -1.54 27.41
CA HIS A 3 -35.30 -1.09 26.39
C HIS A 3 -34.74 -2.35 25.74
N THR A 4 -35.17 -2.74 24.53
CA THR A 4 -34.36 -3.50 23.57
C THR A 4 -35.16 -3.82 22.31
N GLU A 5 -35.05 -2.97 21.29
CA GLU A 5 -35.20 -3.43 19.90
C GLU A 5 -34.44 -2.52 18.93
N ASN A 6 -33.21 -2.14 19.30
CA ASN A 6 -32.20 -1.61 18.36
C ASN A 6 -31.48 -2.77 17.65
N THR A 7 -32.25 -3.69 17.08
CA THR A 7 -31.77 -4.81 16.26
C THR A 7 -32.10 -4.52 14.80
N ILE A 8 -31.53 -3.44 14.28
CA ILE A 8 -31.22 -3.33 12.86
C ILE A 8 -29.72 -3.22 12.80
N THR A 9 -29.10 -4.26 12.27
CA THR A 9 -27.76 -4.31 11.76
C THR A 9 -27.54 -3.17 10.78
N GLU A 10 -27.22 -1.97 11.27
CA GLU A 10 -26.52 -1.01 10.45
C GLU A 10 -25.16 -1.63 10.19
N GLU A 11 -24.99 -2.26 9.02
CA GLU A 11 -23.68 -2.31 8.37
C GLU A 11 -23.05 -0.94 8.61
N GLU A 12 -22.00 -0.89 9.42
CA GLU A 12 -21.34 0.36 9.78
C GLU A 12 -20.84 0.99 8.49
N LYS A 13 -21.66 1.90 7.94
CA LYS A 13 -21.49 2.39 6.59
C LYS A 13 -20.28 3.30 6.60
N ILE A 14 -19.17 2.81 6.07
CA ILE A 14 -17.92 3.56 5.97
C ILE A 14 -18.23 4.85 5.21
N HIS A 15 -17.90 5.99 5.81
CA HIS A 15 -18.20 7.28 5.20
C HIS A 15 -17.45 7.43 3.86
N PRO A 16 -18.07 7.96 2.79
CA PRO A 16 -17.43 8.04 1.46
C PRO A 16 -16.04 8.70 1.47
N LYS A 17 -15.85 9.70 2.34
CA LYS A 17 -14.56 10.36 2.54
C LYS A 17 -13.46 9.42 3.07
N GLU A 18 -13.82 8.44 3.90
CA GLU A 18 -12.88 7.44 4.41
C GLU A 18 -12.49 6.42 3.33
N LEU A 19 -13.45 6.03 2.47
CA LEU A 19 -13.17 5.20 1.29
C LEU A 19 -12.21 5.91 0.33
N GLU A 20 -12.44 7.19 0.06
CA GLU A 20 -11.56 8.01 -0.77
C GLU A 20 -10.16 8.15 -0.17
N GLN A 21 -10.04 8.41 1.14
CA GLN A 21 -8.75 8.48 1.84
C GLN A 21 -8.00 7.13 1.82
N ALA A 22 -8.70 6.02 2.04
CA ALA A 22 -8.10 4.70 1.98
C ALA A 22 -7.63 4.36 0.55
N SER A 23 -8.43 4.64 -0.47
CA SER A 23 -8.07 4.46 -1.87
C SER A 23 -6.84 5.32 -2.25
N ASN A 24 -6.84 6.58 -1.83
CA ASN A 24 -5.74 7.51 -2.09
C ASN A 24 -4.40 7.05 -1.51
N SER A 25 -4.40 6.27 -0.41
CA SER A 25 -3.17 5.70 0.15
C SER A 25 -2.40 4.79 -0.83
N TYR A 26 -3.12 4.13 -1.74
CA TYR A 26 -2.56 3.29 -2.81
C TYR A 26 -2.19 4.11 -4.05
N LEU A 27 -2.95 5.17 -4.35
CA LEU A 27 -2.69 6.04 -5.50
C LEU A 27 -1.42 6.88 -5.31
N MET A 28 -1.06 7.24 -4.08
CA MET A 28 0.19 7.98 -3.79
C MET A 28 1.44 7.26 -4.31
N THR A 29 1.42 5.94 -4.30
CA THR A 29 2.51 5.10 -4.81
C THR A 29 2.63 5.18 -6.33
N ILE A 30 1.50 5.29 -7.03
CA ILE A 30 1.45 5.46 -8.49
C ILE A 30 2.01 6.83 -8.89
N VAL A 31 1.63 7.87 -8.14
CA VAL A 31 2.13 9.24 -8.38
C VAL A 31 3.66 9.30 -8.28
N SER A 32 4.26 8.60 -7.31
CA SER A 32 5.71 8.52 -7.16
C SER A 32 6.40 7.89 -8.38
N ILE A 33 5.79 6.88 -9.00
CA ILE A 33 6.30 6.25 -10.23
C ILE A 33 6.23 7.25 -11.41
N ILE A 34 5.12 7.97 -11.55
CA ILE A 34 4.89 8.93 -12.66
C ILE A 34 5.84 10.12 -12.58
N ILE A 35 6.15 10.61 -11.37
CA ILE A 35 7.11 11.72 -11.15
C ILE A 35 8.55 11.31 -11.53
N GLY A 36 8.77 10.05 -11.96
CA GLY A 36 10.02 9.63 -12.56
C GLY A 36 11.11 9.39 -11.52
N VAL A 37 10.72 9.09 -10.28
CA VAL A 37 11.66 8.61 -9.26
C VAL A 37 11.43 7.12 -9.04
N PRO A 38 11.94 6.24 -9.95
CA PRO A 38 11.84 4.79 -9.83
C PRO A 38 12.85 4.28 -8.79
N LEU A 39 12.85 4.88 -7.60
CA LEU A 39 13.57 4.36 -6.46
C LEU A 39 12.55 3.66 -5.54
N PRO A 40 12.73 2.38 -5.20
CA PRO A 40 11.84 1.61 -4.32
C PRO A 40 11.62 2.28 -2.97
N ILE A 41 12.63 3.04 -2.55
CA ILE A 41 12.67 3.81 -1.33
C ILE A 41 11.63 4.94 -1.34
N VAL A 42 11.38 5.56 -2.50
CA VAL A 42 10.45 6.71 -2.62
C VAL A 42 9.01 6.27 -2.41
N ASN A 43 8.64 5.08 -2.86
CA ASN A 43 7.29 4.56 -2.64
C ASN A 43 6.98 4.39 -1.15
N ILE A 44 7.93 3.88 -0.34
CA ILE A 44 7.76 3.85 1.12
C ILE A 44 7.66 5.24 1.71
N PHE A 45 8.51 6.18 1.29
CA PHE A 45 8.42 7.54 1.81
C PHE A 45 7.07 8.20 1.47
N SER A 46 6.57 8.00 0.25
CA SER A 46 5.26 8.49 -0.19
C SER A 46 4.13 7.91 0.67
N SER A 47 4.06 6.58 0.79
CA SER A 47 3.06 5.91 1.62
C SER A 47 3.22 6.24 3.11
N GLY A 48 4.45 6.41 3.59
CA GLY A 48 4.77 6.79 4.96
C GLY A 48 4.33 8.21 5.30
N ILE A 49 4.65 9.19 4.45
CA ILE A 49 4.19 10.58 4.59
C ILE A 49 2.65 10.61 4.55
N TYR A 50 2.04 9.86 3.65
CA TYR A 50 0.58 9.76 3.56
C TYR A 50 -0.04 9.18 4.85
N TYR A 51 0.57 8.15 5.42
CA TYR A 51 0.15 7.59 6.71
C TYR A 51 0.29 8.60 7.86
N LEU A 52 1.40 9.34 7.93
CA LEU A 52 1.61 10.40 8.93
C LEU A 52 0.53 11.48 8.85
N GLY A 53 0.11 11.87 7.64
CA GLY A 53 -1.00 12.79 7.41
C GLY A 53 -2.37 12.24 7.84
N ASN A 54 -2.52 10.92 7.95
CA ASN A 54 -3.77 10.23 8.28
C ASN A 54 -3.77 9.55 9.67
N LEU A 55 -2.83 9.88 10.57
CA LEU A 55 -2.77 9.33 11.93
C LEU A 55 -4.03 9.60 12.80
N LYS A 56 -4.81 10.62 12.42
CA LYS A 56 -6.06 11.02 13.08
C LYS A 56 -7.32 10.47 12.36
N SER A 57 -7.15 9.78 11.23
CA SER A 57 -8.25 9.18 10.46
C SER A 57 -8.77 7.90 11.11
N SER A 58 -9.82 7.31 10.53
CA SER A 58 -10.47 6.10 11.07
C SER A 58 -9.57 4.89 11.09
N TYR A 59 -10.00 3.83 11.80
CA TYR A 59 -9.30 2.55 11.76
C TYR A 59 -9.15 2.04 10.33
N PHE A 60 -10.23 2.10 9.53
CA PHE A 60 -10.24 1.67 8.14
C PHE A 60 -9.16 2.34 7.29
N VAL A 61 -9.08 3.68 7.34
CA VAL A 61 -8.08 4.45 6.59
C VAL A 61 -6.66 4.09 7.02
N ARG A 62 -6.40 4.04 8.34
CA ARG A 62 -5.07 3.71 8.87
C ARG A 62 -4.65 2.28 8.50
N TRP A 63 -5.59 1.34 8.53
CA TRP A 63 -5.34 -0.05 8.15
C TRP A 63 -4.89 -0.16 6.69
N HIS A 64 -5.60 0.50 5.77
CA HIS A 64 -5.22 0.51 4.35
C HIS A 64 -3.90 1.23 4.09
N CYS A 65 -3.62 2.33 4.79
CA CYS A 65 -2.30 2.98 4.73
C CYS A 65 -1.16 2.04 5.17
N ILE A 66 -1.34 1.26 6.24
CA ILE A 66 -0.34 0.30 6.70
C ILE A 66 -0.17 -0.84 5.69
N GLN A 67 -1.28 -1.37 5.13
CA GLN A 67 -1.21 -2.39 4.08
C GLN A 67 -0.43 -1.88 2.85
N ALA A 68 -0.64 -0.61 2.45
CA ALA A 68 0.10 0.02 1.35
C ALA A 68 1.60 0.13 1.66
N ILE A 69 1.99 0.59 2.87
CA ILE A 69 3.40 0.66 3.29
C ILE A 69 4.06 -0.72 3.30
N LEU A 70 3.36 -1.73 3.83
CA LEU A 70 3.89 -3.09 3.88
C LEU A 70 4.05 -3.69 2.48
N ALA A 71 3.12 -3.42 1.55
CA ALA A 71 3.25 -3.85 0.16
C ALA A 71 4.54 -3.31 -0.47
N GLN A 72 4.86 -2.03 -0.24
CA GLN A 72 6.12 -1.45 -0.70
C GLN A 72 7.34 -2.07 -0.02
N THR A 73 7.23 -2.36 1.28
CA THR A 73 8.32 -2.98 2.06
C THR A 73 8.72 -4.35 1.53
N VAL A 74 7.75 -5.16 1.08
CA VAL A 74 8.02 -6.47 0.49
C VAL A 74 8.84 -6.37 -0.80
N ILE A 75 8.62 -5.31 -1.60
CA ILE A 75 9.28 -5.13 -2.90
C ILE A 75 10.71 -4.55 -2.77
N ILE A 76 10.99 -3.79 -1.70
CA ILE A 76 12.29 -3.15 -1.46
C ILE A 76 13.51 -4.08 -1.62
N PRO A 77 13.59 -5.25 -0.97
CA PRO A 77 14.82 -6.05 -1.04
C PRO A 77 15.15 -6.46 -2.49
N PHE A 78 14.13 -6.84 -3.27
CA PHE A 78 14.30 -7.23 -4.66
C PHE A 78 14.80 -6.09 -5.53
N ASN A 79 14.15 -4.92 -5.42
CA ASN A 79 14.55 -3.77 -6.21
C ASN A 79 15.90 -3.17 -5.75
N SER A 80 16.24 -3.27 -4.47
CA SER A 80 17.52 -2.77 -3.93
C SER A 80 18.69 -3.58 -4.46
N VAL A 81 18.56 -4.91 -4.53
CA VAL A 81 19.56 -5.79 -5.15
C VAL A 81 19.68 -5.50 -6.65
N ALA A 82 18.56 -5.30 -7.36
CA ALA A 82 18.56 -4.94 -8.78
C ALA A 82 19.34 -3.64 -9.03
N TRP A 83 19.04 -2.60 -8.24
CA TRP A 83 19.68 -1.31 -8.35
C TRP A 83 21.18 -1.37 -8.01
N GLY A 84 21.54 -2.03 -6.91
CA GLY A 84 22.94 -2.18 -6.51
C GLY A 84 23.77 -2.97 -7.53
N TRP A 85 23.20 -4.04 -8.09
CA TRP A 85 23.86 -4.81 -9.15
C TRP A 85 23.99 -3.99 -10.44
N THR A 86 22.96 -3.24 -10.81
CA THR A 86 23.01 -2.32 -11.97
C THR A 86 24.13 -1.29 -11.80
N LEU A 87 24.24 -0.66 -10.64
CA LEU A 87 25.31 0.28 -10.35
C LEU A 87 26.69 -0.38 -10.39
N ALA A 88 26.85 -1.57 -9.81
CA ALA A 88 28.12 -2.29 -9.86
C ALA A 88 28.57 -2.58 -11.29
N ILE A 89 27.65 -2.96 -12.18
CA ILE A 89 27.92 -3.17 -13.62
C ILE A 89 28.37 -1.86 -14.29
N ILE A 90 27.66 -0.75 -14.04
CA ILE A 90 27.97 0.56 -14.64
C ILE A 90 29.31 1.11 -14.14
N LEU A 91 29.54 1.06 -12.83
CA LEU A 91 30.74 1.63 -12.19
C LEU A 91 31.99 0.80 -12.45
N ASP A 92 31.89 -0.54 -12.38
CA ASP A 92 33.02 -1.43 -12.67
C ASP A 92 33.21 -1.68 -14.17
N LYS A 93 32.35 -1.10 -15.04
CA LYS A 93 32.30 -1.34 -16.49
C LYS A 93 32.30 -2.84 -16.84
N LYS A 94 31.64 -3.65 -16.02
CA LYS A 94 31.50 -5.10 -16.24
C LYS A 94 30.45 -5.36 -17.31
N GLU A 95 30.60 -6.47 -18.02
CA GLU A 95 29.56 -6.91 -18.95
C GLU A 95 28.35 -7.46 -18.18
N PRO A 96 27.11 -7.10 -18.59
CA PRO A 96 25.90 -7.68 -18.00
C PRO A 96 25.86 -9.19 -18.23
N THR A 97 25.66 -9.96 -17.16
CA THR A 97 25.54 -11.42 -17.28
C THR A 97 24.10 -11.85 -17.58
N LEU A 98 23.90 -13.05 -18.12
CA LEU A 98 22.57 -13.62 -18.32
C LEU A 98 21.77 -13.69 -17.00
N LEU A 99 22.43 -14.06 -15.90
CA LEU A 99 21.80 -14.13 -14.57
C LEU A 99 21.27 -12.77 -14.12
N TYR A 100 22.05 -11.71 -14.34
CA TYR A 100 21.60 -10.33 -14.09
C TYR A 100 20.37 -9.98 -14.93
N GLY A 101 20.37 -10.33 -16.22
CA GLY A 101 19.22 -10.11 -17.11
C GLY A 101 17.95 -10.83 -16.66
N ILE A 102 18.06 -12.10 -16.25
CA ILE A 102 16.94 -12.89 -15.71
C ILE A 102 16.42 -12.26 -14.41
N TYR A 103 17.34 -11.86 -13.52
CA TYR A 103 16.97 -11.24 -12.25
C TYR A 103 16.24 -9.91 -12.47
N LEU A 104 16.77 -9.02 -13.31
CA LEU A 104 16.11 -7.75 -13.64
C LEU A 104 14.73 -7.96 -14.25
N PHE A 105 14.60 -8.93 -15.16
CA PHE A 105 13.31 -9.24 -15.78
C PHE A 105 12.29 -9.73 -14.74
N ALA A 106 12.70 -10.62 -13.81
CA ALA A 106 11.84 -11.09 -12.73
C ALA A 106 11.41 -9.94 -11.80
N VAL A 107 12.34 -9.04 -11.44
CA VAL A 107 12.06 -7.85 -10.65
C VAL A 107 11.07 -6.93 -11.38
N LEU A 108 11.27 -6.68 -12.66
CA LEU A 108 10.36 -5.87 -13.47
C LEU A 108 8.94 -6.48 -13.50
N LEU A 109 8.83 -7.80 -13.69
CA LEU A 109 7.54 -8.49 -13.64
C LEU A 109 6.86 -8.35 -12.27
N PHE A 110 7.60 -8.50 -11.17
CA PHE A 110 7.04 -8.30 -9.82
C PHE A 110 6.51 -6.88 -9.62
N ASN A 111 7.24 -5.85 -10.07
CA ASN A 111 6.77 -4.47 -9.99
C ASN A 111 5.52 -4.23 -10.84
N ILE A 112 5.43 -4.83 -12.03
CA ILE A 112 4.22 -4.71 -12.88
C ILE A 112 3.01 -5.37 -12.21
N ILE A 113 3.18 -6.58 -11.67
CA ILE A 113 2.10 -7.29 -10.97
C ILE A 113 1.64 -6.48 -9.75
N GLU A 114 2.58 -5.96 -8.97
CA GLU A 114 2.31 -5.14 -7.80
C GLU A 114 1.58 -3.85 -8.18
N PHE A 115 2.03 -3.15 -9.23
CA PHE A 115 1.38 -1.95 -9.76
C PHE A 115 -0.10 -2.20 -10.10
N PHE A 116 -0.41 -3.27 -10.83
CA PHE A 116 -1.80 -3.62 -11.15
C PHE A 116 -2.60 -4.04 -9.91
N ALA A 117 -1.98 -4.77 -8.97
CA ALA A 117 -2.63 -5.15 -7.72
C ALA A 117 -3.02 -3.91 -6.88
N VAL A 118 -2.14 -2.91 -6.83
CA VAL A 118 -2.39 -1.61 -6.15
C VAL A 118 -3.52 -0.85 -6.83
N ILE A 119 -3.54 -0.75 -8.16
CA ILE A 119 -4.64 -0.11 -8.91
C ILE A 119 -5.99 -0.78 -8.64
N ASN A 120 -6.02 -2.12 -8.76
CA ASN A 120 -7.25 -2.89 -8.53
C ASN A 120 -7.74 -2.72 -7.08
N THR A 121 -6.81 -2.70 -6.12
CA THR A 121 -7.12 -2.45 -4.71
C THR A 121 -7.70 -1.05 -4.51
N ALA A 122 -7.08 -0.03 -5.08
CA ALA A 122 -7.55 1.36 -4.98
C ALA A 122 -8.97 1.53 -5.57
N SER A 123 -9.24 0.92 -6.72
CA SER A 123 -10.57 0.97 -7.35
C SER A 123 -11.64 0.33 -6.48
N ARG A 124 -11.40 -0.90 -6.01
CA ARG A 124 -12.37 -1.65 -5.21
C ARG A 124 -12.67 -0.99 -3.86
N ILE A 125 -11.67 -0.36 -3.23
CA ILE A 125 -11.87 0.41 -1.99
C ILE A 125 -12.77 1.62 -2.25
N LYS A 126 -12.61 2.29 -3.40
CA LYS A 126 -13.48 3.41 -3.79
C LYS A 126 -14.94 2.96 -3.95
N ASP A 127 -15.15 1.73 -4.40
CA ASP A 127 -16.47 1.11 -4.53
C ASP A 127 -17.03 0.56 -3.21
N GLY A 128 -16.28 0.69 -2.10
CA GLY A 128 -16.72 0.30 -0.75
C GLY A 128 -16.22 -1.07 -0.27
N GLU A 129 -15.41 -1.78 -1.06
CA GLU A 129 -14.91 -3.09 -0.69
C GLU A 129 -13.65 -3.01 0.19
N ASN A 130 -13.63 -3.79 1.27
CA ASN A 130 -12.42 -3.95 2.09
C ASN A 130 -11.48 -5.01 1.50
N VAL A 131 -10.54 -4.57 0.67
CA VAL A 131 -9.58 -5.46 0.01
C VAL A 131 -8.39 -5.76 0.92
N ARG A 132 -8.24 -7.05 1.29
CA ARG A 132 -7.18 -7.53 2.19
C ARG A 132 -6.21 -8.43 1.43
N TRP A 133 -4.92 -8.09 1.44
CA TRP A 133 -3.90 -8.84 0.74
C TRP A 133 -3.49 -10.06 1.58
N PRO A 134 -3.57 -11.31 1.07
CA PRO A 134 -3.44 -12.52 1.90
C PRO A 134 -2.14 -12.60 2.72
N VAL A 135 -1.02 -12.17 2.14
CA VAL A 135 0.30 -12.23 2.78
C VAL A 135 0.47 -11.12 3.84
N ILE A 136 -0.16 -9.96 3.61
CA ILE A 136 0.13 -8.73 4.35
C ILE A 136 -0.94 -8.43 5.39
N ALA A 137 -2.18 -8.83 5.16
CA ALA A 137 -3.34 -8.49 5.99
C ALA A 137 -3.16 -8.89 7.46
N ASN A 138 -2.59 -10.05 7.74
CA ASN A 138 -2.32 -10.50 9.11
C ASN A 138 -1.30 -9.61 9.83
N ILE A 139 -0.28 -9.13 9.09
CA ILE A 139 0.72 -8.21 9.60
C ILE A 139 0.09 -6.83 9.82
N THR A 140 -0.73 -6.37 8.86
CA THR A 140 -1.50 -5.12 8.98
C THR A 140 -2.40 -5.14 10.21
N ASP A 141 -3.11 -6.23 10.47
CA ASP A 141 -3.96 -6.39 11.65
C ASP A 141 -3.18 -6.28 12.96
N ALA A 142 -1.98 -6.87 13.01
CA ALA A 142 -1.11 -6.82 14.17
C ALA A 142 -0.52 -5.43 14.42
N LEU A 143 -0.21 -4.68 13.35
CA LEU A 143 0.38 -3.34 13.42
C LEU A 143 -0.66 -2.24 13.61
N CYS A 144 -1.88 -2.41 13.08
CA CYS A 144 -2.91 -1.40 13.16
C CYS A 144 -3.59 -1.40 14.54
N SER A 145 -3.47 -0.28 15.27
CA SER A 145 -4.14 -0.12 16.55
C SER A 145 -5.66 -0.17 16.39
N LYS A 146 -6.31 -1.13 17.06
CA LYS A 146 -7.77 -1.32 17.11
C LYS A 146 -8.55 -0.16 17.77
N LYS A 147 -7.87 0.91 18.19
CA LYS A 147 -8.51 2.08 18.77
C LYS A 147 -9.27 2.82 17.67
N GLU A 148 -10.58 2.63 17.62
CA GLU A 148 -11.45 3.32 16.69
C GLU A 148 -11.40 4.83 16.96
N LYS A 149 -11.13 5.62 15.93
CA LYS A 149 -11.19 7.08 15.97
C LYS A 149 -12.16 7.47 14.88
N ARG A 150 -13.34 7.98 15.21
CA ARG A 150 -14.32 8.39 14.19
C ARG A 150 -14.34 9.91 14.09
N PRO A 151 -13.44 10.54 13.32
CA PRO A 151 -13.44 11.99 13.15
C PRO A 151 -14.66 12.50 12.37
N TYR A 152 -15.43 11.62 11.72
CA TYR A 152 -16.61 11.95 10.92
C TYR A 152 -17.94 11.45 11.52
N LYS A 153 -17.94 10.94 12.75
CA LYS A 153 -19.20 10.71 13.48
C LYS A 153 -19.75 12.09 13.89
N ILE A 154 -20.93 12.44 13.40
CA ILE A 154 -21.76 13.52 13.96
C ILE A 154 -22.48 12.95 15.18
#